data_AF-A0A7S0DNG2-F1
#
_entry.id   AF-A0A7S0DNG2-F1
#
_cell.length_a   1.000
_cell.length_b   1.000
_cell.length_c   1.000
_cell.angle_alpha   90.00
_cell.angle_beta   90.00
_cell.angle_gamma   90.00
#
_symmetry.space_group_name_H-M   'P 1'
#
loop_
_entity.id
_entity.type
_entity.pdbx_description
1 polymer ?
#
loop_
_entity_poly.entity_id
_entity_poly.type
_entity_poly.pdbx_seq_one_letter_code
_entity_poly.pdbx_strand_id
1 'polypeptide(L)'
;PLLEDDDYKGLKPDKKMNMVKIKNWKESVTKQLGGKKKGAPDTIVEDLLEKMKSAVGSMKTSVEAAIKKRDEEAAKLKTMNTFFNAIKAGDIKSLDSQLKANSWLLDVNHPQKGNSTPIMVAAREKQAGSIKWLLESKCDLTV
;
A
#
# COMPACT_ATOMS: atom_id res chain seq x y z
N PRO A 1 -6.27 15.00 -13.77
CA PRO A 1 -4.90 15.41 -13.38
C PRO A 1 -4.21 14.25 -12.65
N LEU A 2 -3.25 13.61 -13.32
CA LEU A 2 -2.41 12.57 -12.73
C LEU A 2 -1.37 13.26 -11.85
N LEU A 3 -1.35 12.92 -10.58
CA LEU A 3 -0.29 13.33 -9.64
C LEU A 3 1.05 12.84 -10.20
N GLU A 4 2.00 13.75 -10.38
CA GLU A 4 3.32 13.47 -10.94
C GLU A 4 4.18 12.71 -9.91
N ASP A 5 5.22 11.99 -10.36
CA ASP A 5 6.11 11.22 -9.48
C ASP A 5 6.79 12.07 -8.37
N ASP A 6 6.78 13.39 -8.53
CA ASP A 6 7.27 14.34 -7.52
C ASP A 6 6.32 14.51 -6.32
N ASP A 7 5.03 14.24 -6.47
CA ASP A 7 4.05 14.27 -5.36
C ASP A 7 4.26 13.08 -4.39
N TYR A 8 4.85 11.98 -4.86
CA TYR A 8 5.21 10.83 -4.02
C TYR A 8 6.49 11.06 -3.20
N LYS A 9 7.34 12.01 -3.58
CA LYS A 9 8.54 12.35 -2.79
C LYS A 9 8.20 13.01 -1.46
N GLY A 10 7.01 13.61 -1.34
CA GLY A 10 6.45 14.17 -0.10
C GLY A 10 5.77 13.14 0.82
N LEU A 11 5.51 11.92 0.34
CA LEU A 11 4.89 10.83 1.11
C LEU A 11 5.92 9.89 1.77
N LYS A 12 7.22 10.20 1.68
CA LYS A 12 8.19 9.55 2.56
C LYS A 12 7.81 9.96 3.98
N PRO A 13 7.55 9.02 4.91
CA PRO A 13 7.33 9.38 6.30
C PRO A 13 8.58 10.12 6.75
N ASP A 14 8.48 11.44 6.89
CA ASP A 14 9.61 12.28 7.24
C ASP A 14 10.14 11.75 8.56
N LYS A 15 11.30 11.10 8.50
CA LYS A 15 11.94 10.49 9.67
C LYS A 15 12.06 11.53 10.78
N LYS A 16 12.26 12.81 10.45
CA LYS A 16 12.29 13.91 11.42
C LYS A 16 10.92 14.14 12.04
N MET A 17 9.85 14.18 11.24
CA MET A 17 8.48 14.38 11.74
C MET A 17 8.00 13.21 12.62
N ASN A 18 8.35 11.97 12.28
CA ASN A 18 8.09 10.81 13.14
C ASN A 18 8.93 10.82 14.43
N MET A 19 10.20 11.25 14.37
CA MET A 19 11.03 11.43 15.56
C MET A 19 10.51 12.56 16.47
N VAL A 20 9.96 13.65 15.89
CA VAL A 20 9.32 14.73 16.64
C VAL A 20 8.04 14.23 17.32
N LYS A 21 7.21 13.43 16.65
CA LYS A 21 6.02 12.81 17.27
C LYS A 21 6.40 11.88 18.43
N ILE A 22 7.45 11.05 18.26
CA ILE A 22 7.96 10.17 19.32
C ILE A 22 8.55 10.97 20.49
N LYS A 23 9.27 12.07 20.20
CA LYS A 23 9.84 12.96 21.23
C LYS A 23 8.74 13.66 22.02
N ASN A 24 7.75 14.23 21.33
CA ASN A 24 6.59 14.89 21.97
C ASN A 24 5.75 13.90 22.77
N TRP A 25 5.59 12.66 22.27
CA TRP A 25 4.92 11.60 23.02
C TRP A 25 5.71 11.20 24.27
N LYS A 26 7.03 11.01 24.17
CA LYS A 26 7.89 10.75 25.34
C LYS A 26 7.83 11.88 26.36
N GLU A 27 7.88 13.14 25.92
CA GLU A 27 7.78 14.30 26.80
C GLU A 27 6.40 14.42 27.45
N SER A 28 5.33 14.13 26.71
CA SER A 28 3.95 14.08 27.23
C SER A 28 3.79 13.00 28.30
N VAL A 29 4.28 11.79 28.02
CA VAL A 29 4.31 10.67 28.98
C VAL A 29 5.15 11.04 30.20
N THR A 30 6.35 11.58 30.01
CA THR A 30 7.24 11.99 31.10
C THR A 30 6.63 13.12 31.94
N LYS A 31 5.85 14.02 31.34
CA LYS A 31 5.12 15.08 32.04
C LYS A 31 3.92 14.55 32.82
N GLN A 32 3.22 13.54 32.29
CA GLN A 32 2.19 12.78 33.02
C GLN A 32 2.79 12.01 34.21
N LEU A 33 4.04 11.53 34.07
CA LEU A 33 4.81 10.87 35.14
C LEU A 33 5.49 11.85 36.12
N GLY A 34 5.77 13.08 35.69
CA GLY A 34 6.67 14.03 36.37
C GLY A 34 6.00 15.07 37.28
N GLY A 35 4.67 15.02 37.44
CA GLY A 35 3.93 15.83 38.41
C GLY A 35 4.09 15.32 39.84
N LYS A 36 5.23 15.64 40.47
CA LYS A 36 5.72 15.23 41.80
C LYS A 36 4.68 15.05 42.93
N LYS A 37 4.75 13.91 43.63
CA LYS A 37 4.63 13.82 45.11
C LYS A 37 5.61 12.76 45.64
N LYS A 38 6.27 13.08 46.76
CA LYS A 38 7.02 12.09 47.58
C LYS A 38 6.11 10.88 47.84
N GLY A 39 6.56 9.70 47.43
CA GLY A 39 5.92 8.41 47.75
C GLY A 39 4.62 8.13 46.99
N ALA A 40 4.67 8.00 45.66
CA ALA A 40 3.69 7.13 45.00
C ALA A 40 4.03 5.68 45.42
N PRO A 41 3.07 4.89 45.95
CA PRO A 41 3.30 3.48 46.26
C PRO A 41 3.85 2.76 45.03
N ASP A 42 4.87 1.92 45.19
CA ASP A 42 5.52 1.18 44.10
C ASP A 42 4.48 0.44 43.22
N THR A 43 3.36 0.03 43.80
CA THR A 43 2.22 -0.61 43.12
C THR A 43 1.56 0.27 42.04
N ILE A 44 1.52 1.60 42.19
CA ILE A 44 0.96 2.51 41.18
C ILE A 44 1.93 2.66 40.00
N VAL A 45 3.24 2.66 40.28
CA VAL A 45 4.29 2.72 39.25
C VAL A 45 4.34 1.41 38.46
N GLU A 46 4.20 0.28 39.13
CA GLU A 46 4.12 -1.06 38.51
C GLU A 46 2.87 -1.22 37.63
N ASP A 47 1.70 -0.83 38.11
CA ASP A 47 0.45 -0.86 37.32
C ASP A 47 0.54 0.03 36.06
N LEU A 48 1.20 1.19 36.18
CA LEU A 48 1.41 2.08 35.05
C LEU A 48 2.44 1.53 34.04
N LEU A 49 3.52 0.91 34.52
CA LEU A 49 4.50 0.23 33.67
C LEU A 49 3.85 -0.93 32.91
N GLU A 50 2.96 -1.68 33.55
CA GLU A 50 2.27 -2.80 32.92
C GLU A 50 1.27 -2.33 31.86
N LYS A 51 0.51 -1.27 32.15
CA LYS A 51 -0.35 -0.59 31.16
C LYS A 51 0.45 -0.07 29.97
N MET A 52 1.63 0.49 30.20
CA MET A 52 2.51 0.94 29.11
C MET A 52 3.04 -0.20 28.26
N LYS A 53 3.51 -1.29 28.87
CA LYS A 53 3.97 -2.48 28.14
C LYS A 53 2.86 -3.08 27.28
N SER A 54 1.66 -3.21 27.85
CA SER A 54 0.47 -3.69 27.14
C SER A 54 0.10 -2.77 25.97
N ALA A 55 0.07 -1.45 26.19
CA ALA A 55 -0.19 -0.47 25.14
C ALA A 55 0.86 -0.53 24.02
N VAL A 56 2.15 -0.63 24.34
CA VAL A 56 3.23 -0.79 23.36
C VAL A 56 3.11 -2.12 22.60
N GLY A 57 2.74 -3.21 23.27
CA GLY A 57 2.48 -4.50 22.64
C GLY A 57 1.35 -4.41 21.61
N SER A 58 0.20 -3.84 21.98
CA SER A 58 -0.94 -3.67 21.07
C SER A 58 -0.62 -2.78 19.87
N MET A 59 0.15 -1.70 20.08
CA MET A 59 0.62 -0.82 19.01
C MET A 59 1.58 -1.56 18.08
N LYS A 60 2.51 -2.36 18.61
CA LYS A 60 3.43 -3.15 17.79
C LYS A 60 2.68 -4.10 16.86
N THR A 61 1.73 -4.87 17.39
CA THR A 61 0.91 -5.78 16.58
C THR A 61 0.10 -5.04 15.52
N SER A 62 -0.48 -3.88 15.86
CA SER A 62 -1.22 -3.05 14.91
C SER A 62 -0.34 -2.51 13.78
N VAL A 63 0.89 -2.08 14.11
CA VAL A 63 1.87 -1.61 13.13
C VAL A 63 2.34 -2.75 12.22
N GLU A 64 2.62 -3.93 12.78
CA GLU A 64 3.00 -5.12 12.01
C GLU A 64 1.90 -5.53 11.03
N ALA A 65 0.64 -5.54 11.46
CA ALA A 65 -0.50 -5.82 10.59
C ALA A 65 -0.65 -4.78 9.47
N ALA A 66 -0.45 -3.49 9.79
CA ALA A 66 -0.52 -2.41 8.80
C ALA A 66 0.65 -2.43 7.79
N ILE A 67 1.83 -2.88 8.20
CA ILE A 67 2.97 -3.11 7.29
C ILE A 67 2.62 -4.26 6.34
N LYS A 68 2.20 -5.40 6.89
CA LYS A 68 1.83 -6.58 6.08
C LYS A 68 0.76 -6.25 5.03
N LYS A 69 -0.30 -5.53 5.45
CA LYS A 69 -1.37 -5.11 4.54
C LYS A 69 -0.84 -4.21 3.41
N ARG A 70 0.03 -3.25 3.73
CA ARG A 70 0.65 -2.37 2.72
C ARG A 70 1.54 -3.14 1.74
N ASP A 71 2.28 -4.14 2.22
CA ASP A 71 3.14 -4.96 1.36
C ASP A 71 2.29 -5.81 0.39
N GLU A 72 1.18 -6.38 0.86
CA GLU A 72 0.23 -7.11 0.03
C GLU A 72 -0.42 -6.21 -1.04
N GLU A 73 -0.84 -4.99 -0.67
CA GLU A 73 -1.38 -4.01 -1.62
C GLU A 73 -0.33 -3.56 -2.64
N ALA A 74 0.91 -3.32 -2.21
CA ALA A 74 2.01 -2.96 -3.10
C ALA A 74 2.33 -4.09 -4.10
N ALA A 75 2.29 -5.35 -3.67
CA ALA A 75 2.48 -6.50 -4.54
C ALA A 75 1.38 -6.60 -5.61
N LYS A 76 0.11 -6.44 -5.21
CA LYS A 76 -1.03 -6.43 -6.15
C LYS A 76 -0.90 -5.30 -7.18
N LEU A 77 -0.57 -4.09 -6.71
CA LEU A 77 -0.39 -2.93 -7.59
C LEU A 77 0.75 -3.15 -8.57
N LYS A 78 1.87 -3.74 -8.11
CA LYS A 78 3.00 -4.10 -8.97
C LYS A 78 2.57 -5.09 -10.06
N THR A 79 1.86 -6.16 -9.70
CA THR A 79 1.34 -7.16 -10.66
C THR A 79 0.44 -6.52 -11.71
N MET A 80 -0.53 -5.69 -11.30
CA MET A 80 -1.39 -4.98 -12.26
C MET A 80 -0.59 -4.05 -13.18
N ASN A 81 0.34 -3.25 -12.63
CA ASN A 81 1.16 -2.35 -13.43
C ASN A 81 2.02 -3.12 -14.45
N THR A 82 2.59 -4.25 -14.06
CA THR A 82 3.37 -5.10 -14.98
C THR A 82 2.49 -5.65 -16.10
N PHE A 83 1.25 -6.03 -15.81
CA PHE A 83 0.29 -6.48 -16.83
C PHE A 83 -0.06 -5.37 -17.82
N PHE A 84 -0.43 -4.18 -17.32
CA PHE A 84 -0.74 -3.05 -18.19
C PHE A 84 0.48 -2.57 -18.98
N ASN A 85 1.69 -2.64 -18.43
CA ASN A 85 2.90 -2.33 -19.18
C ASN A 85 3.16 -3.33 -20.32
N ALA A 86 2.89 -4.62 -20.11
CA ALA A 86 2.95 -5.62 -21.18
C ALA A 86 1.93 -5.33 -22.29
N ILE A 87 0.72 -4.86 -21.95
CA ILE A 87 -0.28 -4.41 -22.93
C ILE A 87 0.26 -3.23 -23.73
N LYS A 88 0.78 -2.20 -23.05
CA LYS A 88 1.34 -1.00 -23.70
C LYS A 88 2.54 -1.33 -24.61
N ALA A 89 3.29 -2.37 -24.29
CA ALA A 89 4.44 -2.83 -25.04
C ALA A 89 4.10 -3.82 -26.17
N GLY A 90 2.88 -4.37 -26.22
CA GLY A 90 2.54 -5.43 -27.16
C GLY A 90 3.12 -6.82 -26.82
N ASP A 91 3.56 -7.05 -25.57
CA ASP A 91 4.24 -8.27 -25.16
C ASP A 91 3.27 -9.41 -24.80
N ILE A 92 2.77 -10.08 -25.83
CA ILE A 92 1.74 -11.13 -25.72
C ILE A 92 2.18 -12.33 -24.88
N LYS A 93 3.47 -12.71 -24.97
CA LYS A 93 4.02 -13.83 -24.20
C LYS A 93 3.95 -13.58 -22.69
N SER A 94 4.25 -12.33 -22.31
CA SER A 94 4.12 -11.89 -20.92
C SER A 94 2.66 -11.84 -20.48
N LEU A 95 1.73 -11.40 -21.33
CA LEU A 95 0.30 -11.33 -20.98
C LEU A 95 -0.29 -12.69 -20.61
N ASP A 96 -0.06 -13.72 -21.44
CA ASP A 96 -0.51 -15.08 -21.16
C ASP A 96 0.05 -15.62 -19.85
N SER A 97 1.35 -15.44 -19.65
CA SER A 97 2.05 -15.93 -18.46
C SER A 97 1.54 -15.24 -17.19
N GLN A 98 1.31 -13.93 -17.25
CA GLN A 98 0.85 -13.14 -16.11
C GLN A 98 -0.62 -13.42 -15.77
N LEU A 99 -1.49 -13.53 -16.77
CA LEU A 99 -2.91 -13.84 -16.55
C LEU A 99 -3.07 -15.23 -15.92
N LYS A 100 -2.31 -16.24 -16.40
CA LYS A 100 -2.32 -17.59 -15.83
C LYS A 100 -1.77 -17.61 -14.39
N ALA A 101 -0.67 -16.91 -14.12
CA ALA A 101 -0.07 -16.88 -12.79
C ALA A 101 -0.87 -16.07 -11.76
N ASN A 102 -1.72 -15.14 -12.21
CA ASN A 102 -2.43 -14.20 -11.35
C ASN A 102 -3.93 -14.13 -11.66
N SER A 103 -4.56 -15.24 -12.05
CA SER A 103 -5.99 -15.30 -12.42
C SER A 103 -6.95 -14.89 -11.31
N TRP A 104 -6.50 -14.92 -10.05
CA TRP A 104 -7.25 -14.44 -8.89
C TRP A 104 -7.27 -12.91 -8.76
N LEU A 105 -6.41 -12.20 -9.50
CA LEU A 105 -6.22 -10.75 -9.43
C LEU A 105 -6.41 -10.05 -10.78
N LEU A 106 -5.91 -10.64 -11.87
CA LEU A 106 -5.94 -10.06 -13.20
C LEU A 106 -7.16 -10.55 -13.99
N ASP A 107 -7.84 -9.61 -14.63
CA ASP A 107 -8.98 -9.83 -15.51
C ASP A 107 -8.86 -8.90 -16.71
N VAL A 108 -9.15 -9.42 -17.91
CA VAL A 108 -9.10 -8.70 -19.19
C VAL A 108 -10.13 -7.57 -19.29
N ASN A 109 -11.11 -7.54 -18.39
CA ASN A 109 -12.11 -6.48 -18.30
C ASN A 109 -11.87 -5.52 -17.14
N HIS A 110 -11.00 -5.87 -16.19
CA HIS A 110 -10.84 -5.07 -14.99
C HIS A 110 -9.96 -3.84 -15.26
N PRO A 111 -10.47 -2.62 -15.05
CA PRO A 111 -9.73 -1.42 -15.36
C PRO A 111 -8.58 -1.18 -14.38
N GLN A 112 -7.52 -0.54 -14.88
CA GLN A 112 -6.51 0.06 -14.01
C GLN A 112 -7.03 1.38 -13.40
N LYS A 113 -6.22 1.96 -12.51
CA LYS A 113 -6.45 3.30 -11.95
C LYS A 113 -6.78 4.29 -13.07
N GLY A 114 -7.94 4.95 -12.95
CA GLY A 114 -8.47 5.86 -13.98
C GLY A 114 -9.48 5.22 -14.94
N ASN A 115 -10.06 4.08 -14.58
CA ASN A 115 -11.14 3.39 -15.31
C ASN A 115 -10.79 2.99 -16.75
N SER A 116 -9.51 2.92 -17.13
CA SER A 116 -9.11 2.40 -18.45
C SER A 116 -9.04 0.87 -18.40
N THR A 117 -9.87 0.21 -19.19
CA THR A 117 -9.81 -1.25 -19.37
C THR A 117 -8.59 -1.65 -20.20
N PRO A 118 -8.13 -2.91 -20.09
CA PRO A 118 -7.03 -3.44 -20.89
C PRO A 118 -7.13 -3.10 -22.39
N ILE A 119 -8.33 -3.19 -22.98
CA ILE A 119 -8.53 -2.89 -24.40
C ILE A 119 -8.45 -1.41 -24.73
N MET A 120 -8.96 -0.52 -23.85
CA MET A 120 -8.77 0.93 -24.02
C MET A 120 -7.29 1.29 -24.03
N VAL A 121 -6.49 0.66 -23.16
CA VAL A 121 -5.05 0.89 -23.11
C VAL A 121 -4.37 0.38 -24.38
N ALA A 122 -4.67 -0.83 -24.82
CA ALA A 122 -4.11 -1.39 -26.05
C ALA A 122 -4.45 -0.52 -27.28
N ALA A 123 -5.69 -0.03 -27.37
CA ALA A 123 -6.15 0.85 -28.44
C ALA A 123 -5.43 2.20 -28.42
N ARG A 124 -5.30 2.83 -27.24
CA ARG A 124 -4.60 4.10 -27.08
C ARG A 124 -3.13 4.01 -27.49
N GLU A 125 -2.45 2.94 -27.10
CA GLU A 125 -1.04 2.72 -27.45
C GLU A 125 -0.85 2.13 -28.87
N LYS A 126 -1.94 1.91 -29.62
CA LYS A 126 -1.93 1.33 -30.99
C LYS A 126 -1.27 -0.05 -31.05
N GLN A 127 -1.38 -0.83 -29.97
CA GLN A 127 -0.76 -2.16 -29.86
C GLN A 127 -1.67 -3.23 -30.46
N ALA A 128 -1.63 -3.39 -31.79
CA ALA A 128 -2.47 -4.32 -32.53
C ALA A 128 -2.38 -5.78 -32.01
N GLY A 129 -1.18 -6.22 -31.59
CA GLY A 129 -0.99 -7.53 -30.99
C GLY A 129 -1.80 -7.71 -29.71
N SER A 130 -1.75 -6.73 -28.81
CA SER A 130 -2.49 -6.78 -27.54
C SER A 130 -3.99 -6.65 -27.76
N ILE A 131 -4.43 -5.84 -28.72
CA ILE A 131 -5.85 -5.77 -29.11
C ILE A 131 -6.31 -7.14 -29.58
N LYS A 132 -5.58 -7.79 -30.49
CA LYS A 132 -5.92 -9.12 -30.99
C LYS A 132 -6.00 -10.14 -29.86
N TRP A 133 -5.00 -10.18 -28.98
CA TRP A 133 -4.98 -11.11 -27.84
C TRP A 133 -6.14 -10.88 -26.86
N LEU A 134 -6.51 -9.62 -26.59
CA LEU A 134 -7.65 -9.27 -25.73
C LEU A 134 -8.99 -9.69 -26.36
N LEU A 135 -9.14 -9.50 -27.68
CA LEU A 135 -10.32 -9.96 -28.43
C LEU A 135 -10.44 -11.48 -28.41
N GLU A 136 -9.33 -12.20 -28.63
CA GLU A 136 -9.27 -13.67 -28.52
C GLU A 136 -9.62 -14.15 -27.10
N SER A 137 -9.26 -13.35 -26.08
CA SER A 137 -9.61 -13.57 -24.67
C SER A 137 -11.05 -13.17 -24.32
N LYS A 138 -11.88 -12.80 -25.31
CA LYS A 138 -13.29 -12.40 -25.13
C LYS A 138 -13.47 -11.21 -24.17
N CYS A 139 -12.56 -10.23 -24.22
CA CYS A 139 -12.77 -8.98 -23.49
C CYS A 139 -14.03 -8.23 -23.99
N ASP A 140 -14.63 -7.47 -23.10
CA ASP A 140 -15.76 -6.61 -23.40
C ASP A 140 -15.26 -5.26 -23.95
N LEU A 141 -15.89 -4.81 -25.03
CA LEU A 141 -15.58 -3.57 -25.74
C LEU A 141 -16.39 -2.37 -25.25
N THR A 142 -17.39 -2.62 -24.40
CA THR A 142 -18.37 -1.62 -23.94
C THR A 142 -18.08 -1.09 -22.54
N VAL A 143 -17.18 -1.76 -21.81
CA VAL A 143 -16.71 -1.42 -20.45
C VAL A 143 -15.60 -0.39 -20.45
#